data_AF-R8CR05-F1
#
_entry.id   AF-R8CR05-F1
#
_cell.length_a   1.000
_cell.length_b   1.000
_cell.length_c   1.000
_cell.angle_alpha   90.00
_cell.angle_beta   90.00
_cell.angle_gamma   90.00
#
_symmetry.space_group_name_H-M   'P 1'
#
loop_
_entity.id
_entity.type
_entity.pdbx_description
1 polymer ?
#
loop_
_entity_poly.entity_id
_entity_poly.type
_entity_poly.pdbx_seq_one_letter_code
_entity_poly.pdbx_strand_id
1 'polypeptide(L)'
;MNVKTYRAQVFSWSKEAKVEIVELISAGIGMAGPVLFATVLGYPALGFAASVGSLAVSSVKVGSSFINHGKNLASALISIVLAAIAAVLSFGHGYLTFGVLILLVSLAALIGGYSRALAVETTRFFVFLIIILNMVDQTEYRMELIFSILAGAIWTVSISLLLGIWVHRCFKSSLDGAVKGPTSKKIILWRNSLAHLSGWQFPIRLALCLGIAEGLRILWPEHHFYWIAITVAILTQRKIELFPIKTTQRVLGTVIGVIVASLLLATSLPIWGLVISIGLFAGVRPLLKVRNYLVYSATMIPLIILIMEAGKPFQFIILFDRVFATLIGAVIVIAVNLIFSRAMAKSV
;
A
#
# COMPACT_ATOMS: atom_id res chain seq x y z
N MET A 1 20.04 -1.31 21.41
CA MET A 1 18.81 -2.07 21.76
C MET A 1 19.20 -3.53 21.97
N ASN A 2 18.80 -4.16 23.07
CA ASN A 2 19.13 -5.56 23.34
C ASN A 2 18.28 -6.49 22.43
N VAL A 3 18.87 -7.61 21.98
CA VAL A 3 18.24 -8.62 21.11
C VAL A 3 16.92 -9.14 21.70
N LYS A 4 16.83 -9.33 23.02
CA LYS A 4 15.60 -9.77 23.69
C LYS A 4 14.45 -8.78 23.49
N THR A 5 14.73 -7.48 23.69
CA THR A 5 13.75 -6.40 23.48
C THR A 5 13.34 -6.29 22.01
N TYR A 6 14.29 -6.45 21.09
CA TYR A 6 14.01 -6.44 19.66
C TYR A 6 13.06 -7.56 19.24
N ARG A 7 13.34 -8.81 19.66
CA ARG A 7 12.46 -9.96 19.38
C ARG A 7 11.07 -9.75 19.96
N ALA A 8 10.99 -9.26 21.21
CA ALA A 8 9.70 -8.96 21.84
C ALA A 8 8.88 -7.93 21.04
N GLN A 9 9.51 -6.91 20.46
CA GLN A 9 8.83 -5.91 19.63
C GLN A 9 8.39 -6.49 18.28
N VAL A 10 9.22 -7.32 17.64
CA VAL A 10 8.88 -7.98 16.36
C VAL A 10 7.63 -8.85 16.50
N PHE A 11 7.51 -9.58 17.61
CA PHE A 11 6.36 -10.47 17.87
C PHE A 11 5.27 -9.84 18.76
N SER A 12 5.37 -8.55 19.07
CA SER A 12 4.38 -7.87 19.93
C SER A 12 3.00 -7.83 19.29
N TRP A 13 1.96 -7.98 20.11
CA TRP A 13 0.56 -7.90 19.70
C TRP A 13 -0.12 -6.73 20.40
N SER A 14 -0.45 -5.68 19.66
CA SER A 14 -1.07 -4.48 20.25
C SER A 14 -2.53 -4.72 20.62
N LYS A 15 -2.93 -4.39 21.84
CA LYS A 15 -4.34 -4.49 22.30
C LYS A 15 -5.09 -3.15 22.28
N GLU A 16 -4.39 -2.03 22.16
CA GLU A 16 -4.93 -0.69 22.41
C GLU A 16 -5.83 -0.14 21.30
N ALA A 17 -5.57 -0.48 20.05
CA ALA A 17 -6.37 0.03 18.93
C ALA A 17 -7.72 -0.69 18.84
N LYS A 18 -8.81 0.06 18.86
CA LYS A 18 -10.15 -0.44 18.50
C LYS A 18 -10.30 -0.47 16.98
N VAL A 19 -10.89 -1.54 16.47
CA VAL A 19 -11.25 -1.71 15.07
C VAL A 19 -12.72 -2.09 15.04
N GLU A 20 -13.50 -1.33 14.30
CA GLU A 20 -14.93 -1.59 14.18
C GLU A 20 -15.16 -2.78 13.24
N ILE A 21 -16.16 -3.61 13.55
CA ILE A 21 -16.55 -4.75 12.70
C ILE A 21 -16.87 -4.28 11.28
N VAL A 22 -17.40 -3.06 11.15
CA VAL A 22 -17.71 -2.44 9.86
C VAL A 22 -16.48 -2.19 9.00
N GLU A 23 -15.31 -1.91 9.59
CA GLU A 23 -14.06 -1.82 8.82
C GLU A 23 -13.70 -3.16 8.18
N LEU A 24 -13.90 -4.27 8.92
CA LEU A 24 -13.64 -5.62 8.41
C LEU A 24 -14.63 -5.99 7.30
N ILE A 25 -15.92 -5.76 7.52
CA ILE A 25 -16.96 -6.07 6.54
C ILE A 25 -16.78 -5.22 5.27
N SER A 26 -16.56 -3.91 5.42
CA SER A 26 -16.34 -3.01 4.29
C SER A 26 -15.10 -3.41 3.48
N ALA A 27 -14.01 -3.78 4.15
CA ALA A 27 -12.81 -4.23 3.45
C ALA A 27 -13.03 -5.56 2.70
N GLY A 28 -13.73 -6.52 3.32
CA GLY A 28 -14.06 -7.80 2.72
C GLY A 28 -14.97 -7.65 1.50
N ILE A 29 -16.14 -7.01 1.67
CA ILE A 29 -17.12 -6.80 0.60
C ILE A 29 -16.58 -5.85 -0.46
N GLY A 30 -15.84 -4.81 -0.07
CA GLY A 30 -15.25 -3.84 -0.99
C GLY A 30 -14.28 -4.50 -1.98
N MET A 31 -13.50 -5.50 -1.52
CA MET A 31 -12.57 -6.22 -2.39
C MET A 31 -13.18 -7.45 -3.09
N ALA A 32 -14.02 -8.24 -2.42
CA ALA A 32 -14.61 -9.44 -3.02
C ALA A 32 -15.79 -9.13 -3.95
N GLY A 33 -16.55 -8.07 -3.67
CA GLY A 33 -17.74 -7.67 -4.42
C GLY A 33 -17.48 -7.42 -5.90
N PRO A 34 -16.46 -6.63 -6.29
CA PRO A 34 -16.15 -6.41 -7.70
C PRO A 34 -15.73 -7.69 -8.43
N VAL A 35 -14.95 -8.56 -7.78
CA VAL A 35 -14.58 -9.88 -8.36
C VAL A 35 -15.82 -10.72 -8.60
N LEU A 36 -16.70 -10.81 -7.60
CA LEU A 36 -17.94 -11.55 -7.68
C LEU A 36 -18.83 -11.05 -8.81
N PHE A 37 -19.08 -9.74 -8.83
CA PHE A 37 -19.94 -9.09 -9.82
C PHE A 37 -19.42 -9.31 -11.25
N ALA A 38 -18.13 -9.06 -11.47
CA ALA A 38 -17.53 -9.22 -12.79
C ALA A 38 -17.46 -10.70 -13.22
N THR A 39 -17.25 -11.63 -12.28
CA THR A 39 -17.26 -13.07 -12.55
C THR A 39 -18.64 -13.54 -13.01
N VAL A 40 -19.71 -13.10 -12.35
CA VAL A 40 -21.09 -13.45 -12.73
C VAL A 40 -21.42 -12.94 -14.14
N LEU A 41 -20.85 -11.81 -14.53
CA LEU A 41 -20.97 -11.25 -15.88
C LEU A 41 -20.03 -11.89 -16.92
N GLY A 42 -19.18 -12.83 -16.53
CA GLY A 42 -18.24 -13.52 -17.43
C GLY A 42 -16.90 -12.79 -17.65
N TYR A 43 -16.61 -11.73 -16.89
CA TYR A 43 -15.39 -10.90 -17.03
C TYR A 43 -14.54 -10.86 -15.74
N PRO A 44 -14.03 -11.99 -15.23
CA PRO A 44 -13.32 -12.04 -13.94
C PRO A 44 -12.06 -11.15 -13.89
N ALA A 45 -11.35 -10.98 -15.02
CA ALA A 45 -10.15 -10.14 -15.09
C ALA A 45 -10.42 -8.67 -14.71
N LEU A 46 -11.55 -8.12 -15.14
CA LEU A 46 -11.98 -6.75 -14.77
C LEU A 46 -12.31 -6.67 -13.27
N GLY A 47 -12.87 -7.75 -12.72
CA GLY A 47 -13.14 -7.87 -11.28
C GLY A 47 -11.86 -7.83 -10.44
N PHE A 48 -10.84 -8.58 -10.82
CA PHE A 48 -9.54 -8.57 -10.13
C PHE A 48 -8.84 -7.21 -10.22
N ALA A 49 -8.88 -6.56 -11.40
CA ALA A 49 -8.41 -5.20 -11.57
C ALA A 49 -9.16 -4.21 -10.65
N ALA A 50 -10.49 -4.32 -10.59
CA ALA A 50 -11.30 -3.50 -9.70
C ALA A 50 -10.94 -3.71 -8.22
N SER A 51 -10.64 -4.93 -7.80
CA SER A 51 -10.18 -5.20 -6.43
C SER A 51 -8.86 -4.53 -6.07
N VAL A 52 -7.97 -4.27 -7.04
CA VAL A 52 -6.77 -3.45 -6.82
C VAL A 52 -7.15 -2.01 -6.45
N GLY A 53 -8.16 -1.42 -7.11
CA GLY A 53 -8.72 -0.14 -6.70
C GLY A 53 -9.35 -0.18 -5.32
N SER A 54 -10.10 -1.23 -5.02
CA SER A 54 -10.70 -1.47 -3.70
C SER A 54 -9.65 -1.59 -2.59
N LEU A 55 -8.49 -2.21 -2.87
CA LEU A 55 -7.38 -2.38 -1.92
C LEU A 55 -6.92 -1.04 -1.34
N ALA A 56 -6.91 0.01 -2.16
CA ALA A 56 -6.46 1.34 -1.80
C ALA A 56 -7.42 2.04 -0.82
N VAL A 57 -8.73 1.94 -1.10
CA VAL A 57 -9.79 2.62 -0.33
C VAL A 57 -10.14 1.85 0.94
N SER A 58 -10.19 0.52 0.90
CA SER A 58 -10.55 -0.34 2.05
C SER A 58 -9.58 -0.26 3.24
N SER A 59 -8.53 0.54 3.14
CA SER A 59 -7.59 0.84 4.23
C SER A 59 -7.98 2.07 5.07
N VAL A 60 -9.04 2.79 4.66
CA VAL A 60 -9.54 3.99 5.33
C VAL A 60 -10.37 3.60 6.56
N LYS A 61 -10.03 4.19 7.70
CA LYS A 61 -10.76 3.97 8.97
C LYS A 61 -12.11 4.68 8.97
N VAL A 62 -13.06 4.16 9.75
CA VAL A 62 -14.32 4.86 10.00
C VAL A 62 -14.01 6.18 10.71
N GLY A 63 -14.48 7.28 10.12
CA GLY A 63 -14.27 8.61 10.67
C GLY A 63 -15.21 8.86 11.85
N SER A 64 -14.82 9.74 12.76
CA SER A 64 -15.63 10.13 13.93
C SER A 64 -16.97 10.79 13.61
N SER A 65 -17.13 11.31 12.40
CA SER A 65 -18.35 11.92 11.88
C SER A 65 -18.50 11.51 10.42
N PHE A 66 -19.74 11.44 9.92
CA PHE A 66 -20.03 11.15 8.53
C PHE A 66 -19.25 12.07 7.57
N ILE A 67 -19.18 13.36 7.86
CA ILE A 67 -18.42 14.33 7.03
C ILE A 67 -16.92 14.01 7.04
N ASN A 68 -16.37 13.66 8.20
CA ASN A 68 -14.94 13.33 8.33
C ASN A 68 -14.61 11.99 7.65
N HIS A 69 -15.50 11.00 7.76
CA HIS A 69 -15.38 9.74 7.06
C HIS A 69 -15.41 9.94 5.54
N GLY A 70 -16.37 10.71 5.03
CA GLY A 70 -16.45 11.08 3.62
C GLY A 70 -15.20 11.80 3.12
N LYS A 71 -14.64 12.73 3.90
CA LYS A 71 -13.37 13.42 3.57
C LYS A 71 -12.19 12.44 3.46
N ASN A 72 -12.07 11.49 4.39
CA ASN A 72 -10.99 10.49 4.35
C ASN A 72 -11.14 9.51 3.18
N LEU A 73 -12.38 9.14 2.82
CA LEU A 73 -12.65 8.32 1.64
C LEU A 73 -12.35 9.09 0.35
N ALA A 74 -12.76 10.36 0.28
CA ALA A 74 -12.49 11.22 -0.86
C ALA A 74 -10.98 11.44 -1.08
N SER A 75 -10.21 11.66 0.00
CA SER A 75 -8.75 11.80 -0.14
C SER A 75 -8.09 10.51 -0.64
N ALA A 76 -8.58 9.35 -0.18
CA ALA A 76 -8.09 8.07 -0.64
C ALA A 76 -8.41 7.83 -2.12
N LEU A 77 -9.63 8.18 -2.55
CA LEU A 77 -10.05 8.12 -3.95
C LEU A 77 -9.22 9.06 -4.83
N ILE A 78 -9.01 10.30 -4.41
CA ILE A 78 -8.17 11.28 -5.12
C ILE A 78 -6.74 10.73 -5.30
N SER A 79 -6.18 10.09 -4.26
CA SER A 79 -4.84 9.49 -4.35
C SER A 79 -4.74 8.43 -5.46
N ILE A 80 -5.81 7.64 -5.65
CA ILE A 80 -5.86 6.59 -6.68
C ILE A 80 -6.08 7.20 -8.07
N VAL A 81 -6.98 8.18 -8.17
CA VAL A 81 -7.24 8.90 -9.43
C VAL A 81 -5.97 9.58 -9.92
N LEU A 82 -5.25 10.27 -9.02
CA LEU A 82 -3.96 10.89 -9.36
C LEU A 82 -2.92 9.85 -9.77
N ALA A 83 -2.86 8.70 -9.08
CA ALA A 83 -1.95 7.61 -9.45
C ALA A 83 -2.28 7.03 -10.84
N ALA A 84 -3.57 6.87 -11.17
CA ALA A 84 -4.01 6.40 -12.47
C ALA A 84 -3.68 7.41 -13.59
N ILE A 85 -3.97 8.70 -13.38
CA ILE A 85 -3.63 9.76 -14.34
C ILE A 85 -2.11 9.81 -14.55
N ALA A 86 -1.33 9.81 -13.47
CA ALA A 86 0.13 9.79 -13.55
C ALA A 86 0.64 8.54 -14.28
N ALA A 87 0.03 7.38 -14.06
CA ALA A 87 0.41 6.15 -14.75
C ALA A 87 0.16 6.26 -16.27
N VAL A 88 -1.01 6.76 -16.68
CA VAL A 88 -1.34 6.98 -18.10
C VAL A 88 -0.36 7.94 -18.77
N LEU A 89 -0.06 9.05 -18.10
CA LEU A 89 0.83 10.08 -18.64
C LEU A 89 2.30 9.65 -18.69
N SER A 90 2.72 8.74 -17.82
CA SER A 90 4.11 8.31 -17.72
C SER A 90 4.41 7.07 -18.56
N PHE A 91 3.39 6.29 -18.90
CA PHE A 91 3.54 5.01 -19.60
C PHE A 91 4.02 5.20 -21.05
N GLY A 92 4.81 4.24 -21.56
CA GLY A 92 5.22 4.19 -22.97
C GLY A 92 6.48 4.99 -23.34
N HIS A 93 7.16 5.59 -22.36
CA HIS A 93 8.38 6.39 -22.58
C HIS A 93 9.68 5.66 -22.21
N GLY A 94 9.64 4.32 -22.08
CA GLY A 94 10.81 3.51 -21.76
C GLY A 94 11.45 3.91 -20.42
N TYR A 95 12.76 4.18 -20.42
CA TYR A 95 13.49 4.58 -19.21
C TYR A 95 13.04 5.92 -18.62
N LEU A 96 12.43 6.82 -19.41
CA LEU A 96 11.91 8.09 -18.91
C LEU A 96 10.76 7.88 -17.91
N THR A 97 9.97 6.81 -18.07
CA THR A 97 8.91 6.45 -17.12
C THR A 97 9.46 6.27 -15.71
N PHE A 98 10.67 5.75 -15.54
CA PHE A 98 11.32 5.60 -14.23
C PHE A 98 11.75 6.95 -13.64
N GLY A 99 12.32 7.83 -14.47
CA GLY A 99 12.67 9.20 -14.04
C GLY A 99 11.45 9.97 -13.57
N VAL A 100 10.34 9.91 -14.33
CA VAL A 100 9.07 10.55 -13.99
C VAL A 100 8.47 9.94 -12.72
N LEU A 101 8.50 8.61 -12.57
CA LEU A 101 8.08 7.94 -11.34
C LEU A 101 8.84 8.49 -10.12
N ILE A 102 10.18 8.46 -10.16
CA ILE A 102 11.02 8.92 -9.04
C ILE A 102 10.74 10.39 -8.72
N LEU A 103 10.57 11.24 -9.73
CA LEU A 103 10.21 12.64 -9.57
C LEU A 103 8.86 12.79 -8.86
N LEU A 104 7.81 12.14 -9.37
CA LEU A 104 6.46 12.21 -8.80
C LEU A 104 6.40 11.69 -7.36
N VAL A 105 7.09 10.59 -7.08
CA VAL A 105 7.17 10.03 -5.72
C VAL A 105 7.93 10.97 -4.78
N SER A 106 9.01 11.60 -5.25
CA SER A 106 9.79 12.57 -4.46
C SER A 106 8.96 13.83 -4.13
N LEU A 107 8.22 14.35 -5.12
CA LEU A 107 7.29 15.47 -4.92
C LEU A 107 6.17 15.11 -3.93
N ALA A 108 5.55 13.93 -4.10
CA ALA A 108 4.55 13.44 -3.17
C ALA A 108 5.13 13.25 -1.75
N ALA A 109 6.36 12.76 -1.62
CA ALA A 109 7.03 12.58 -0.34
C ALA A 109 7.25 13.90 0.42
N LEU A 110 7.61 14.96 -0.30
CA LEU A 110 7.74 16.34 0.22
C LEU A 110 6.39 16.88 0.70
N ILE A 111 5.35 16.75 -0.14
CA ILE A 111 3.98 17.15 0.19
C ILE A 111 3.51 16.43 1.46
N GLY A 112 3.75 15.11 1.55
CA GLY A 112 3.38 14.33 2.72
C GLY A 112 4.12 14.74 4.01
N GLY A 113 5.19 15.53 3.93
CA GLY A 113 5.88 16.10 5.09
C GLY A 113 5.02 17.11 5.86
N TYR A 114 3.98 17.66 5.22
CA TYR A 114 3.11 18.67 5.79
C TYR A 114 2.27 18.18 6.99
N SER A 115 1.74 16.96 6.92
CA SER A 115 0.90 16.40 7.97
C SER A 115 0.90 14.88 7.98
N ARG A 116 0.58 14.27 9.13
CA ARG A 116 0.45 12.81 9.24
C ARG A 116 -0.62 12.24 8.31
N ALA A 117 -1.73 12.96 8.11
CA ALA A 117 -2.78 12.56 7.17
C ALA A 117 -2.24 12.54 5.74
N LEU A 118 -1.61 13.65 5.31
CA LEU A 118 -1.07 13.76 3.95
C LEU A 118 0.09 12.77 3.70
N ALA A 119 0.85 12.40 4.73
CA ALA A 119 1.83 11.32 4.64
C ALA A 119 1.21 9.96 4.29
N VAL A 120 0.02 9.65 4.83
CA VAL A 120 -0.70 8.41 4.51
C VAL A 120 -1.23 8.45 3.08
N GLU A 121 -1.82 9.58 2.67
CA GLU A 121 -2.36 9.76 1.31
C GLU A 121 -1.27 9.70 0.24
N THR A 122 -0.14 10.39 0.46
CA THR A 122 1.01 10.36 -0.46
C THR A 122 1.64 8.97 -0.54
N THR A 123 1.67 8.22 0.58
CA THR A 123 2.08 6.81 0.58
C THR A 123 1.14 5.94 -0.25
N ARG A 124 -0.18 6.16 -0.14
CA ARG A 124 -1.16 5.47 -0.99
C ARG A 124 -0.91 5.82 -2.46
N PHE A 125 -0.78 7.10 -2.79
CA PHE A 125 -0.51 7.55 -4.15
C PHE A 125 0.71 6.85 -4.76
N PHE A 126 1.89 6.90 -4.13
CA PHE A 126 3.08 6.31 -4.76
C PHE A 126 3.04 4.77 -4.80
N VAL A 127 2.45 4.10 -3.81
CA VAL A 127 2.33 2.63 -3.84
C VAL A 127 1.42 2.20 -4.99
N PHE A 128 0.28 2.87 -5.16
CA PHE A 128 -0.64 2.56 -6.24
C PHE A 128 -0.14 3.03 -7.60
N LEU A 129 0.64 4.11 -7.68
CA LEU A 129 1.30 4.51 -8.91
C LEU A 129 2.23 3.40 -9.42
N ILE A 130 3.07 2.83 -8.55
CA ILE A 130 3.98 1.72 -8.93
C ILE A 130 3.17 0.49 -9.37
N ILE A 131 2.10 0.13 -8.63
CA ILE A 131 1.25 -1.01 -8.97
C ILE A 131 0.56 -0.80 -10.33
N ILE A 132 -0.10 0.34 -10.53
CA ILE A 132 -0.85 0.64 -11.76
C ILE A 132 0.10 0.70 -12.96
N LEU A 133 1.26 1.37 -12.84
CA LEU A 133 2.25 1.40 -13.92
C LEU A 133 2.68 0.00 -14.35
N ASN A 134 2.93 -0.90 -13.39
CA ASN A 134 3.31 -2.27 -13.71
C ASN A 134 2.15 -3.05 -14.37
N MET A 135 0.92 -2.88 -13.89
CA MET A 135 -0.23 -3.56 -14.50
C MET A 135 -0.53 -3.05 -15.92
N VAL A 136 -0.39 -1.74 -16.17
CA VAL A 136 -0.58 -1.12 -17.49
C VAL A 136 0.48 -1.61 -18.49
N ASP A 137 1.69 -1.89 -18.01
CA ASP A 137 2.80 -2.45 -18.80
C ASP A 137 2.56 -3.89 -19.26
N GLN A 138 1.74 -4.64 -18.52
CA GLN A 138 1.45 -6.06 -18.80
C GLN A 138 0.17 -6.31 -19.60
N THR A 139 -0.56 -5.27 -20.00
CA THR A 139 -1.86 -5.42 -20.70
C THR A 139 -1.94 -4.57 -21.95
N GLU A 140 -2.60 -5.12 -22.97
CA GLU A 140 -3.00 -4.40 -24.17
C GLU A 140 -4.22 -3.50 -23.89
N TYR A 141 -5.14 -3.95 -23.03
CA TYR A 141 -6.40 -3.29 -22.69
C TYR A 141 -6.25 -2.30 -21.52
N ARG A 142 -5.36 -1.32 -21.69
CA ARG A 142 -4.94 -0.39 -20.62
C ARG A 142 -6.08 0.48 -20.08
N MET A 143 -6.94 0.98 -20.96
CA MET A 143 -8.06 1.84 -20.56
C MET A 143 -9.07 1.07 -19.74
N GLU A 144 -9.41 -0.17 -20.15
CA GLU A 144 -10.32 -1.05 -19.41
C GLU A 144 -9.77 -1.40 -18.02
N LEU A 145 -8.47 -1.66 -17.93
CA LEU A 145 -7.79 -1.87 -16.65
C LEU A 145 -7.96 -0.65 -15.71
N ILE A 146 -7.67 0.55 -16.21
CA ILE A 146 -7.76 1.78 -15.40
C ILE A 146 -9.21 2.05 -14.99
N PHE A 147 -10.17 1.94 -15.92
CA PHE A 147 -11.59 2.10 -15.60
C PHE A 147 -12.04 1.08 -14.55
N SER A 148 -11.57 -0.17 -14.63
CA SER A 148 -11.89 -1.21 -13.65
C SER A 148 -11.32 -0.85 -12.27
N ILE A 149 -10.05 -0.45 -12.18
CA ILE A 149 -9.42 0.00 -10.94
C ILE A 149 -10.19 1.17 -10.32
N LEU A 150 -10.56 2.19 -11.11
CA LEU A 150 -11.33 3.32 -10.61
C LEU A 150 -12.75 2.91 -10.18
N ALA A 151 -13.41 2.02 -10.92
CA ALA A 151 -14.73 1.50 -10.58
C ALA A 151 -14.72 0.75 -9.25
N GLY A 152 -13.70 -0.09 -8.99
CA GLY A 152 -13.55 -0.79 -7.71
C GLY A 152 -13.25 0.15 -6.54
N ALA A 153 -12.46 1.20 -6.77
CA ALA A 153 -12.25 2.25 -5.77
C ALA A 153 -13.58 2.95 -5.42
N ILE A 154 -14.36 3.36 -6.42
CA ILE A 154 -15.68 3.98 -6.24
C ILE A 154 -16.66 3.03 -5.55
N TRP A 155 -16.69 1.75 -5.96
CA TRP A 155 -17.49 0.71 -5.31
C TRP A 155 -17.21 0.64 -3.80
N THR A 156 -15.93 0.60 -3.43
CA THR A 156 -15.53 0.50 -2.02
C THR A 156 -15.86 1.78 -1.24
N VAL A 157 -15.76 2.95 -1.87
CA VAL A 157 -16.24 4.21 -1.28
C VAL A 157 -17.74 4.13 -1.01
N SER A 158 -18.54 3.67 -1.97
CA SER A 158 -20.00 3.53 -1.83
C SER A 158 -20.38 2.57 -0.69
N ILE A 159 -19.77 1.38 -0.64
CA ILE A 159 -20.00 0.42 0.44
C ILE A 159 -19.59 0.99 1.79
N SER A 160 -18.42 1.65 1.87
CA SER A 160 -17.94 2.25 3.11
C SER A 160 -18.84 3.38 3.60
N LEU A 161 -19.37 4.22 2.70
CA LEU A 161 -20.31 5.28 3.05
C LEU A 161 -21.65 4.71 3.55
N LEU A 162 -22.21 3.72 2.86
CA LEU A 162 -23.47 3.09 3.27
C LEU A 162 -23.35 2.43 4.65
N LEU A 163 -22.29 1.65 4.88
CA LEU A 163 -22.05 1.04 6.18
C LEU A 163 -21.71 2.09 7.24
N GLY A 164 -20.97 3.14 6.88
CA GLY A 164 -20.68 4.26 7.77
C GLY A 164 -21.93 4.99 8.24
N ILE A 165 -22.92 5.21 7.36
CA ILE A 165 -24.23 5.77 7.73
C ILE A 165 -24.94 4.87 8.73
N TRP A 166 -24.93 3.55 8.48
CA TRP A 166 -25.56 2.58 9.37
C TRP A 166 -24.92 2.61 10.77
N VAL A 167 -23.58 2.65 10.86
CA VAL A 167 -22.86 2.78 12.14
C VAL A 167 -23.24 4.07 12.87
N HIS A 168 -23.18 5.22 12.19
CA HIS A 168 -23.48 6.50 12.85
C HIS A 168 -24.94 6.62 13.30
N ARG A 169 -25.88 5.92 12.63
CA ARG A 169 -27.29 5.87 13.02
C ARG A 169 -27.53 4.93 14.21
N CYS A 170 -26.92 3.74 14.22
CA CYS A 170 -27.14 2.73 15.25
C CYS A 170 -26.29 2.95 16.50
N PHE A 171 -25.07 3.46 16.33
CA PHE A 171 -24.14 3.78 17.39
C PHE A 171 -23.89 5.28 17.34
N LYS A 172 -24.48 6.02 18.29
CA LYS A 172 -24.23 7.45 18.49
C LYS A 172 -22.75 7.60 18.88
N SER A 173 -21.86 7.69 17.90
CA SER A 173 -20.42 7.69 18.14
C SER A 173 -20.06 9.00 18.84
N SER A 174 -19.91 8.92 20.16
CA SER A 174 -19.18 9.90 20.95
C SER A 174 -17.69 9.73 20.62
N LEU A 175 -17.28 10.28 19.48
CA LEU A 175 -15.88 10.45 19.11
C LEU A 175 -15.64 11.93 18.87
N ASP A 176 -15.73 12.70 19.95
CA ASP A 176 -15.30 14.08 19.97
C ASP A 176 -13.78 14.15 19.75
N GLY A 177 -13.43 14.88 18.71
CA GLY A 177 -12.08 15.16 18.30
C GLY A 177 -12.15 16.06 17.08
N ALA A 178 -12.55 17.31 17.29
CA ALA A 178 -12.53 18.34 16.27
C ALA A 178 -11.15 18.32 15.59
N VAL A 179 -11.09 17.88 14.34
CA VAL A 179 -9.90 17.99 13.51
C VAL A 179 -9.76 19.47 13.20
N LYS A 180 -9.06 20.20 14.07
CA LYS A 180 -8.71 21.60 13.86
C LYS A 180 -8.03 21.68 12.50
N GLY A 181 -8.56 22.55 11.64
CA GLY A 181 -8.03 22.82 10.32
C GLY A 181 -6.55 23.19 10.36
N PRO A 182 -5.90 23.27 9.19
CA PRO A 182 -4.49 23.61 9.12
C PRO A 182 -4.29 25.00 9.72
N THR A 183 -3.72 25.04 10.92
CA THR A 183 -3.35 26.29 11.58
C THR A 183 -2.22 26.88 10.76
N SER A 184 -2.26 28.19 10.45
CA SER A 184 -1.24 28.88 9.64
C SER A 184 0.20 28.59 10.10
N LYS A 185 0.38 28.29 11.40
CA LYS A 185 1.63 27.81 12.00
C LYS A 185 2.20 26.52 11.35
N LYS A 186 1.36 25.55 10.96
CA LYS A 186 1.82 24.30 10.30
C LYS A 186 2.40 24.55 8.91
N ILE A 187 1.82 25.49 8.15
CA ILE A 187 2.32 25.87 6.82
C ILE A 187 3.70 26.51 6.95
N ILE A 188 3.87 27.43 7.90
CA ILE A 188 5.16 28.08 8.15
C ILE A 188 6.21 27.05 8.57
N LEU A 189 5.89 26.14 9.50
CA LEU A 189 6.82 25.08 9.93
C LEU A 189 7.23 24.14 8.79
N TRP A 190 6.28 23.73 7.95
CA TRP A 190 6.59 22.90 6.79
C TRP A 190 7.47 23.63 5.79
N ARG A 191 7.16 24.90 5.46
CA ARG A 191 8.00 25.72 4.58
C ARG A 191 9.41 25.88 5.12
N ASN A 192 9.54 26.14 6.43
CA ASN A 192 10.85 26.26 7.08
C ASN A 192 11.61 24.92 7.05
N SER A 193 10.91 23.79 7.15
CA SER A 193 11.56 22.47 7.03
C SER A 193 12.16 22.22 5.64
N LEU A 194 11.60 22.82 4.58
CA LEU A 194 12.16 22.73 3.22
C LEU A 194 13.46 23.53 3.06
N ALA A 195 13.74 24.48 3.96
CA ALA A 195 15.01 25.22 3.96
C ALA A 195 16.15 24.41 4.61
N HIS A 196 15.85 23.32 5.31
CA HIS A 196 16.84 22.50 6.01
C HIS A 196 16.93 21.08 5.42
N LEU A 197 18.13 20.50 5.43
CA LEU A 197 18.38 19.12 4.96
C LEU A 197 17.51 18.07 5.68
N SER A 198 17.05 18.37 6.90
CA SER A 198 16.16 17.51 7.68
C SER A 198 14.77 17.31 7.03
N GLY A 199 14.27 18.28 6.26
CA GLY A 199 13.02 18.14 5.48
C GLY A 199 13.18 17.28 4.23
N TRP A 200 14.39 17.25 3.67
CA TRP A 200 14.72 16.54 2.42
C TRP A 200 15.18 15.10 2.65
N GLN A 201 15.55 14.72 3.87
CA GLN A 201 16.08 13.39 4.18
C GLN A 201 15.18 12.25 3.70
N PHE A 202 13.86 12.36 3.87
CA PHE A 202 12.92 11.29 3.52
C PHE A 202 12.71 11.19 2.01
N PRO A 203 12.38 12.28 1.29
CA PRO A 203 12.29 12.27 -0.17
C PRO A 203 13.58 11.78 -0.84
N ILE A 204 14.76 12.26 -0.42
CA ILE A 204 16.03 11.85 -1.02
C ILE A 204 16.30 10.36 -0.77
N ARG A 205 16.11 9.87 0.45
CA ARG A 205 16.27 8.43 0.75
C ARG A 205 15.33 7.57 -0.07
N LEU A 206 14.07 7.98 -0.18
CA LEU A 206 13.07 7.26 -0.96
C LEU A 206 13.43 7.26 -2.46
N ALA A 207 13.84 8.42 -3.00
CA ALA A 207 14.26 8.55 -4.39
C ALA A 207 15.48 7.67 -4.69
N LEU A 208 16.48 7.66 -3.79
CA LEU A 208 17.67 6.82 -3.91
C LEU A 208 17.31 5.33 -3.87
N CYS A 209 16.45 4.90 -2.94
CA CYS A 209 16.01 3.52 -2.88
C CYS A 209 15.25 3.10 -4.15
N LEU A 210 14.39 3.97 -4.68
CA LEU A 210 13.66 3.73 -5.92
C LEU A 210 14.59 3.72 -7.13
N GLY A 211 15.56 4.62 -7.20
CA GLY A 211 16.56 4.64 -8.27
C GLY A 211 17.37 3.35 -8.32
N ILE A 212 17.80 2.83 -7.16
CA ILE A 212 18.45 1.51 -7.07
C ILE A 212 17.48 0.41 -7.49
N ALA A 213 16.23 0.42 -7.00
CA ALA A 213 15.24 -0.60 -7.33
C ALA A 213 14.93 -0.68 -8.84
N GLU A 214 14.70 0.46 -9.49
CA GLU A 214 14.47 0.53 -10.94
C GLU A 214 15.74 0.16 -11.72
N GLY A 215 16.93 0.54 -11.24
CA GLY A 215 18.20 0.09 -11.82
C GLY A 215 18.33 -1.44 -11.84
N LEU A 216 17.97 -2.11 -10.75
CA LEU A 216 17.97 -3.58 -10.69
C LEU A 216 16.90 -4.20 -11.60
N ARG A 217 15.73 -3.55 -11.74
CA ARG A 217 14.68 -3.99 -12.67
C ARG A 217 15.17 -3.95 -14.12
N ILE A 218 15.95 -2.95 -14.51
CA ILE A 218 16.52 -2.84 -15.86
C ILE A 218 17.56 -3.93 -16.11
N LEU A 219 18.39 -4.26 -15.11
CA LEU A 219 19.43 -5.27 -15.22
C LEU A 219 18.87 -6.70 -15.34
N TRP A 220 17.68 -6.94 -14.78
CA TRP A 220 17.00 -8.23 -14.79
C TRP A 220 15.54 -8.10 -15.25
N PRO A 221 15.31 -7.84 -16.56
CA PRO A 221 13.97 -7.59 -17.08
C PRO A 221 13.06 -8.82 -17.00
N GLU A 222 13.63 -10.03 -17.01
CA GLU A 222 12.92 -11.30 -16.92
C GLU A 222 12.31 -11.58 -15.53
N HIS A 223 12.69 -10.78 -14.51
CA HIS A 223 12.21 -10.94 -13.14
C HIS A 223 11.16 -9.89 -12.76
N HIS A 224 10.27 -10.25 -11.83
CA HIS A 224 9.18 -9.39 -11.32
C HIS A 224 9.68 -8.35 -10.30
N PHE A 225 10.81 -7.70 -10.58
CA PHE A 225 11.50 -6.81 -9.63
C PHE A 225 10.86 -5.44 -9.43
N TYR A 226 9.71 -5.17 -10.06
CA TYR A 226 8.81 -4.08 -9.64
C TYR A 226 8.41 -4.21 -8.15
N TRP A 227 8.42 -5.43 -7.62
CA TRP A 227 8.20 -5.68 -6.20
C TRP A 227 9.28 -5.08 -5.29
N ILE A 228 10.49 -4.84 -5.79
CA ILE A 228 11.56 -4.14 -5.05
C ILE A 228 11.11 -2.70 -4.82
N ALA A 229 10.66 -2.01 -5.87
CA ALA A 229 10.17 -0.63 -5.80
C ALA A 229 9.01 -0.49 -4.80
N ILE A 230 8.02 -1.39 -4.85
CA ILE A 230 6.92 -1.42 -3.88
C ILE A 230 7.43 -1.66 -2.46
N THR A 231 8.40 -2.58 -2.29
CA THR A 231 8.97 -2.90 -0.97
C THR A 231 9.70 -1.70 -0.37
N VAL A 232 10.60 -1.06 -1.13
CA VAL A 232 11.34 0.11 -0.61
C VAL A 232 10.41 1.27 -0.32
N ALA A 233 9.36 1.47 -1.13
CA ALA A 233 8.35 2.48 -0.90
C ALA A 233 7.56 2.25 0.41
N ILE A 234 7.28 0.98 0.75
CA ILE A 234 6.58 0.61 1.99
C ILE A 234 7.51 0.66 3.22
N LEU A 235 8.78 0.26 3.06
CA LEU A 235 9.74 0.11 4.16
C LEU A 235 10.45 1.41 4.53
N THR A 236 10.64 2.33 3.57
CA THR A 236 11.28 3.61 3.85
C THR A 236 10.37 4.43 4.74
N GLN A 237 10.79 4.64 5.99
CA GLN A 237 10.07 5.48 6.94
C GLN A 237 10.67 6.89 7.01
N ARG A 238 9.82 7.86 7.36
CA ARG A 238 10.21 9.27 7.56
C ARG A 238 11.29 9.42 8.62
N LYS A 239 11.17 8.69 9.73
CA LYS A 239 12.23 8.59 10.75
C LYS A 239 13.27 7.58 10.31
N ILE A 240 14.55 7.89 10.52
CA ILE A 240 15.64 6.96 10.26
C ILE A 240 15.67 5.93 11.40
N GLU A 241 15.62 4.65 11.04
CA GLU A 241 15.77 3.53 11.97
C GLU A 241 16.92 2.65 11.49
N LEU A 242 17.89 2.40 12.37
CA LEU A 242 19.04 1.52 12.10
C LEU A 242 18.64 0.04 12.09
N PHE A 243 17.75 -0.34 13.00
CA PHE A 243 17.22 -1.70 13.13
C PHE A 243 15.69 -1.67 12.95
N PRO A 244 15.20 -1.44 11.73
CA PRO A 244 13.78 -1.26 11.48
C PRO A 244 12.99 -2.54 11.75
N ILE A 245 12.13 -2.52 12.78
CA ILE A 245 11.27 -3.66 13.18
C ILE A 245 10.33 -4.04 12.02
N LYS A 246 9.77 -3.02 11.37
CA LYS A 246 8.86 -3.18 10.23
C LYS A 246 9.50 -3.94 9.08
N THR A 247 10.80 -3.74 8.84
CA THR A 247 11.55 -4.45 7.79
C THR A 247 11.65 -5.93 8.10
N THR A 248 12.01 -6.29 9.33
CA THR A 248 12.07 -7.71 9.76
C THR A 248 10.70 -8.37 9.72
N GLN A 249 9.67 -7.68 10.21
CA GLN A 249 8.28 -8.15 10.12
C GLN A 249 7.82 -8.33 8.66
N ARG A 250 8.26 -7.46 7.74
CA ARG A 250 7.98 -7.57 6.30
C ARG A 250 8.66 -8.79 5.69
N VAL A 251 9.94 -9.03 5.98
CA VAL A 251 10.69 -10.19 5.46
C VAL A 251 10.07 -11.50 5.95
N LEU A 252 9.86 -11.64 7.26
CA LEU A 252 9.23 -12.84 7.84
C LEU A 252 7.80 -13.03 7.33
N GLY A 253 7.04 -11.94 7.29
CA GLY A 253 5.69 -11.95 6.74
C GLY A 253 5.66 -12.36 5.27
N THR A 254 6.61 -11.91 4.46
CA THR A 254 6.69 -12.32 3.04
C THR A 254 6.92 -13.82 2.91
N VAL A 255 7.86 -14.38 3.66
CA VAL A 255 8.14 -15.83 3.62
C VAL A 255 6.90 -16.65 4.00
N ILE A 256 6.25 -16.30 5.12
CA ILE A 256 5.02 -16.98 5.57
C ILE A 256 3.91 -16.81 4.53
N GLY A 257 3.73 -15.59 4.03
CA GLY A 257 2.69 -15.29 3.05
C GLY A 257 2.89 -16.00 1.71
N VAL A 258 4.14 -16.19 1.26
CA VAL A 258 4.46 -16.99 0.07
C VAL A 258 4.13 -18.46 0.29
N ILE A 259 4.40 -19.02 1.47
CA ILE A 259 4.02 -20.40 1.81
C ILE A 259 2.49 -20.54 1.76
N VAL A 260 1.76 -19.61 2.38
CA VAL A 260 0.27 -19.60 2.35
C VAL A 260 -0.25 -19.45 0.93
N ALA A 261 0.32 -18.56 0.13
CA ALA A 261 -0.06 -18.38 -1.28
C ALA A 261 0.20 -19.65 -2.10
N SER A 262 1.34 -20.31 -1.88
CA SER A 262 1.68 -21.58 -2.55
C SER A 262 0.64 -22.65 -2.23
N LEU A 263 0.27 -22.79 -0.95
CA LEU A 263 -0.75 -23.74 -0.50
C LEU A 263 -2.12 -23.47 -1.13
N LEU A 264 -2.54 -22.20 -1.21
CA LEU A 264 -3.81 -21.80 -1.82
C LEU A 264 -3.85 -22.02 -3.33
N LEU A 265 -2.71 -21.87 -4.01
CA LEU A 265 -2.62 -22.08 -5.46
C LEU A 265 -2.54 -23.57 -5.79
N ALA A 266 -1.89 -24.38 -4.93
CA ALA A 266 -1.83 -25.82 -5.07
C ALA A 266 -3.20 -26.51 -4.92
N THR A 267 -4.16 -25.89 -4.23
CA THR A 267 -5.52 -26.44 -4.10
C THR A 267 -6.43 -26.16 -5.30
N SER A 268 -5.97 -25.40 -6.31
CA SER A 268 -6.72 -25.08 -7.53
C SER A 268 -8.18 -24.66 -7.26
N LEU A 269 -8.35 -23.67 -6.36
CA LEU A 269 -9.67 -23.24 -5.93
C LEU A 269 -10.56 -22.79 -7.11
N PRO A 270 -11.83 -23.19 -7.13
CA PRO A 270 -12.79 -22.62 -8.08
C PRO A 270 -12.94 -21.12 -7.81
N ILE A 271 -13.47 -20.38 -8.80
CA ILE A 271 -13.57 -18.91 -8.72
C ILE A 271 -14.30 -18.43 -7.45
N TRP A 272 -15.30 -19.16 -6.98
CA TRP A 272 -16.00 -18.90 -5.73
C TRP A 272 -15.10 -19.01 -4.49
N GLY A 273 -14.20 -20.00 -4.48
CA GLY A 273 -13.18 -20.14 -3.43
C GLY A 273 -12.18 -18.98 -3.42
N LEU A 274 -11.83 -18.45 -4.60
CA LEU A 274 -10.99 -17.25 -4.73
C LEU A 274 -11.70 -16.01 -4.18
N VAL A 275 -12.97 -15.79 -4.55
CA VAL A 275 -13.79 -14.67 -4.07
C VAL A 275 -13.90 -14.69 -2.54
N ILE A 276 -14.20 -15.86 -1.95
CA ILE A 276 -14.28 -16.03 -0.49
C ILE A 276 -12.92 -15.74 0.16
N SER A 277 -11.83 -16.28 -0.39
CA SER A 277 -10.47 -16.07 0.13
C SER A 277 -10.07 -14.59 0.09
N ILE A 278 -10.38 -13.89 -1.00
CA ILE A 278 -10.16 -12.44 -1.14
C ILE A 278 -10.96 -11.69 -0.07
N GLY A 279 -12.24 -12.03 0.11
CA GLY A 279 -13.10 -11.40 1.12
C GLY A 279 -12.59 -11.60 2.54
N LEU A 280 -12.13 -12.80 2.87
CA LEU A 280 -11.59 -13.13 4.20
C LEU A 280 -10.26 -12.40 4.47
N PHE A 281 -9.30 -12.47 3.56
CA PHE A 281 -8.01 -11.80 3.74
C PHE A 281 -8.15 -10.27 3.72
N ALA A 282 -8.99 -9.73 2.84
CA ALA A 282 -9.28 -8.30 2.81
C ALA A 282 -10.00 -7.87 4.09
N GLY A 283 -10.97 -8.67 4.55
CA GLY A 283 -11.76 -8.36 5.73
C GLY A 283 -10.94 -8.36 7.02
N VAL A 284 -10.05 -9.33 7.23
CA VAL A 284 -9.24 -9.37 8.48
C VAL A 284 -8.12 -8.32 8.49
N ARG A 285 -7.79 -7.74 7.33
CA ARG A 285 -6.65 -6.83 7.14
C ARG A 285 -6.64 -5.61 8.08
N PRO A 286 -7.74 -4.85 8.26
CA PRO A 286 -7.73 -3.66 9.13
C PRO A 286 -7.38 -4.02 10.58
N LEU A 287 -7.87 -5.17 11.06
CA LEU A 287 -7.52 -5.71 12.36
C LEU A 287 -6.03 -6.03 12.44
N LEU A 288 -5.50 -6.86 11.53
CA LEU A 288 -4.09 -7.27 11.59
C LEU A 288 -3.13 -6.08 11.50
N LYS A 289 -3.46 -5.07 10.68
CA LYS A 289 -2.63 -3.88 10.48
C LYS A 289 -2.34 -3.13 11.79
N VAL A 290 -3.32 -3.07 12.70
CA VAL A 290 -3.15 -2.39 13.99
C VAL A 290 -2.61 -3.32 15.10
N ARG A 291 -2.77 -4.64 14.93
CA ARG A 291 -2.36 -5.64 15.93
C ARG A 291 -0.89 -6.03 15.78
N ASN A 292 -0.48 -6.47 14.60
CA ASN A 292 0.87 -6.92 14.32
C ASN A 292 1.16 -6.86 12.80
N TYR A 293 2.18 -6.09 12.43
CA TYR A 293 2.52 -5.87 11.02
C TYR A 293 3.10 -7.12 10.32
N LEU A 294 3.71 -8.07 11.04
CA LEU A 294 4.17 -9.35 10.49
C LEU A 294 2.97 -10.16 9.96
N VAL A 295 1.95 -10.37 10.80
CA VAL A 295 0.77 -11.14 10.41
C VAL A 295 -0.01 -10.42 9.32
N TYR A 296 -0.14 -9.09 9.42
CA TYR A 296 -0.68 -8.27 8.34
C TYR A 296 0.08 -8.48 7.03
N SER A 297 1.42 -8.46 7.06
CA SER A 297 2.23 -8.66 5.87
C SER A 297 2.07 -10.08 5.30
N ALA A 298 2.02 -11.10 6.17
CA ALA A 298 1.79 -12.48 5.76
C ALA A 298 0.42 -12.68 5.10
N THR A 299 -0.62 -11.98 5.56
CA THR A 299 -1.95 -12.00 4.93
C THR A 299 -2.01 -11.23 3.62
N MET A 300 -1.25 -10.13 3.50
CA MET A 300 -1.27 -9.28 2.30
C MET A 300 -0.68 -9.97 1.07
N ILE A 301 0.29 -10.86 1.23
CA ILE A 301 0.96 -11.54 0.12
C ILE A 301 0.00 -12.45 -0.66
N PRO A 302 -0.69 -13.44 -0.06
CA PRO A 302 -1.66 -14.25 -0.77
C PRO A 302 -2.79 -13.38 -1.33
N LEU A 303 -3.27 -12.38 -0.59
CA LEU A 303 -4.30 -11.45 -1.11
C LEU A 303 -3.85 -10.74 -2.39
N ILE A 304 -2.64 -10.19 -2.41
CA ILE A 304 -2.10 -9.48 -3.58
C ILE A 304 -1.92 -10.45 -4.76
N ILE A 305 -1.42 -11.65 -4.52
CA ILE A 305 -1.25 -12.67 -5.56
C ILE A 305 -2.61 -13.07 -6.15
N LEU A 306 -3.62 -13.27 -5.30
CA LEU A 306 -4.98 -13.59 -5.72
C LEU A 306 -5.67 -12.49 -6.53
N ILE A 307 -5.27 -11.21 -6.43
CA ILE A 307 -5.88 -10.12 -7.21
C ILE A 307 -5.02 -9.66 -8.39
N MET A 308 -3.71 -9.94 -8.40
CA MET A 308 -2.83 -9.53 -9.50
C MET A 308 -2.49 -10.66 -10.48
N GLU A 309 -2.50 -11.92 -10.00
CA GLU A 309 -2.12 -13.09 -10.81
C GLU A 309 -3.28 -14.04 -11.06
N ALA A 310 -4.45 -13.84 -10.45
CA ALA A 310 -5.59 -14.70 -10.70
C ALA A 310 -6.08 -14.59 -12.15
N GLY A 311 -6.33 -15.75 -12.77
CA GLY A 311 -6.70 -15.86 -14.19
C GLY A 311 -5.52 -15.94 -15.15
N LYS A 312 -4.27 -15.80 -14.68
CA LYS A 312 -3.06 -16.04 -15.47
C LYS A 312 -2.50 -17.46 -15.21
N PRO A 313 -1.75 -18.05 -16.15
CA PRO A 313 -1.00 -19.28 -15.90
C PRO A 313 -0.08 -19.09 -14.70
N PHE A 314 -0.20 -19.98 -13.70
CA PHE A 314 0.59 -19.86 -12.49
C PHE A 314 2.08 -20.11 -12.76
N GLN A 315 2.93 -19.21 -12.27
CA GLN A 315 4.39 -19.34 -12.38
C GLN A 315 5.03 -19.27 -10.99
N PHE A 316 5.71 -20.35 -10.58
CA PHE A 316 6.42 -20.41 -9.30
C PHE A 316 7.48 -19.31 -9.15
N ILE A 317 8.03 -18.79 -10.24
CA ILE A 317 9.01 -17.69 -10.22
C ILE A 317 8.46 -16.43 -9.56
N ILE A 318 7.16 -16.14 -9.69
CA ILE A 318 6.53 -14.95 -9.09
C ILE A 318 6.64 -14.97 -7.56
N LEU A 319 6.47 -16.16 -6.97
CA LEU A 319 6.57 -16.37 -5.52
C LEU A 319 8.02 -16.25 -5.03
N PHE A 320 8.96 -16.79 -5.81
CA PHE A 320 10.38 -16.69 -5.52
C PHE A 320 10.88 -15.24 -5.61
N ASP A 321 10.55 -14.56 -6.72
CA ASP A 321 10.82 -13.15 -6.94
C ASP A 321 10.25 -12.28 -5.82
N ARG A 322 9.11 -12.67 -5.24
CA ARG A 322 8.51 -11.94 -4.11
C ARG A 322 9.39 -11.96 -2.86
N VAL A 323 9.99 -13.11 -2.54
CA VAL A 323 10.91 -13.26 -1.40
C VAL A 323 12.19 -12.47 -1.69
N PHE A 324 12.80 -12.67 -2.86
CA PHE A 324 14.04 -12.00 -3.25
C PHE A 324 13.88 -10.49 -3.32
N ALA A 325 12.81 -10.00 -3.95
CA ALA A 325 12.53 -8.57 -4.02
C ALA A 325 12.33 -7.96 -2.63
N THR A 326 11.76 -8.71 -1.68
CA THR A 326 11.61 -8.24 -0.30
C THR A 326 12.95 -8.18 0.42
N LEU A 327 13.81 -9.18 0.25
CA LEU A 327 15.15 -9.20 0.83
C LEU A 327 16.02 -8.08 0.27
N ILE A 328 16.05 -7.92 -1.06
CA ILE A 328 16.78 -6.85 -1.74
C ILE A 328 16.27 -5.49 -1.28
N GLY A 329 14.94 -5.26 -1.28
CA GLY A 329 14.35 -4.02 -0.81
C GLY A 329 14.69 -3.72 0.66
N ALA A 330 14.70 -4.74 1.52
CA ALA A 330 15.13 -4.61 2.92
C ALA A 330 16.59 -4.18 3.04
N VAL A 331 17.50 -4.81 2.28
CA VAL A 331 18.92 -4.47 2.25
C VAL A 331 19.13 -3.03 1.76
N ILE A 332 18.47 -2.63 0.67
CA ILE A 332 18.54 -1.26 0.13
C ILE A 332 18.13 -0.24 1.21
N VAL A 333 16.96 -0.42 1.84
CA VAL A 333 16.47 0.52 2.86
C VAL A 333 17.44 0.60 4.06
N ILE A 334 17.95 -0.54 4.54
CA ILE A 334 18.88 -0.56 5.67
C ILE A 334 20.20 0.14 5.30
N ALA A 335 20.77 -0.16 4.13
CA ALA A 335 22.01 0.45 3.64
C ALA A 335 21.87 1.96 3.49
N VAL A 336 20.78 2.43 2.87
CA VAL A 336 20.50 3.86 2.71
C VAL A 336 20.30 4.55 4.07
N ASN A 337 19.60 3.90 5.02
CA ASN A 337 19.45 4.42 6.38
C ASN A 337 20.81 4.57 7.09
N LEU A 338 21.69 3.58 6.94
CA LEU A 338 23.03 3.60 7.54
C LEU A 338 23.86 4.76 6.99
N ILE A 339 23.87 4.96 5.66
CA ILE A 339 24.59 6.06 5.00
C ILE A 339 24.10 7.42 5.53
N PHE A 340 22.79 7.64 5.55
CA PHE A 340 22.22 8.90 6.02
C PHE A 340 22.41 9.12 7.52
N SER A 341 22.31 8.07 8.34
CA SER A 341 22.56 8.19 9.78
C SER A 341 23.99 8.63 10.08
N ARG A 342 24.98 8.10 9.34
CA ARG A 342 26.39 8.48 9.47
C ARG A 342 26.64 9.90 8.95
N ALA A 343 26.03 10.27 7.83
CA ALA A 343 26.18 11.61 7.26
C ALA A 343 25.64 12.69 8.21
N MET A 344 24.47 12.47 8.82
CA MET A 344 23.89 13.43 9.78
C MET A 344 24.62 13.46 11.12
N ALA A 345 25.23 12.35 11.55
CA ALA A 345 26.04 12.34 12.76
C ALA A 345 27.35 13.13 12.62
N LYS A 346 27.86 13.30 11.39
CA LYS A 346 29.06 14.10 11.10
C LYS A 346 28.79 15.60 10.93
N SER A 347 27.53 16.00 10.77
CA SER A 347 27.13 17.40 10.56
C SER A 347 26.73 18.15 11.84
N VAL A 348 26.92 17.52 13.00
CA VAL A 348 26.68 18.07 14.35
C VAL A 348 28.03 18.18 15.06
#